data_AF-A0A518WDK1-F1
#
_entry.id   AF-A0A518WDK1-F1
#
_cell.length_a   1.000
_cell.length_b   1.000
_cell.length_c   1.000
_cell.angle_alpha   90.00
_cell.angle_beta   90.00
_cell.angle_gamma   90.00
#
_symmetry.space_group_name_H-M   'P 1'
#
loop_
_entity.id
_entity.type
_entity.pdbx_description
1 polymer ?
#
loop_
_entity_poly.entity_id
_entity_poly.type
_entity_poly.pdbx_seq_one_letter_code
_entity_poly.pdbx_strand_id
1 'polypeptide(L)'
;MTRDARPDGTLSARLHPLLVRDHQFATAGFGRRGLDPREVRRFLHRLALELASLHQEVTRLTEENTKLKRLLRDRRSAQANRSLW
;
A
#
# COMPACT_ATOMS: atom_id res chain seq x y z
N MET A 1 -27.56 11.71 -2.80
CA MET A 1 -26.84 12.34 -1.67
C MET A 1 -26.62 11.30 -0.59
N THR A 2 -25.45 10.67 -0.53
CA THR A 2 -25.03 9.88 0.65
C THR A 2 -23.52 9.94 0.83
N ARG A 3 -23.11 11.00 1.55
CA ARG A 3 -22.03 11.04 2.54
C ARG A 3 -20.62 10.56 2.12
N ASP A 4 -19.99 11.37 1.28
CA ASP A 4 -18.52 11.46 1.20
C ASP A 4 -17.99 12.19 2.44
N ALA A 5 -17.59 11.44 3.47
CA ALA A 5 -16.68 11.94 4.50
C ALA A 5 -16.08 10.77 5.28
N ARG A 6 -14.92 10.27 4.82
CA ARG A 6 -14.04 9.41 5.60
C ARG A 6 -12.58 9.84 5.40
N PRO A 7 -11.87 10.34 6.43
CA PRO A 7 -10.47 10.73 6.32
C PRO A 7 -9.58 9.51 6.62
N ASP A 8 -9.72 8.44 5.83
CA ASP A 8 -8.98 7.20 6.05
C ASP A 8 -8.07 6.93 4.86
N GLY A 9 -7.05 7.78 4.66
CA GLY A 9 -5.88 7.53 3.80
C GLY A 9 -6.17 6.62 2.61
N THR A 10 -7.18 6.98 1.81
CA THR A 10 -7.87 6.03 0.95
C THR A 10 -6.88 5.47 -0.05
N LEU A 11 -6.67 4.16 0.02
CA LEU A 11 -5.85 3.36 -0.91
C LEU A 11 -6.55 3.24 -2.26
N SER A 12 -7.15 4.33 -2.75
CA SER A 12 -7.70 4.41 -4.09
C SER A 12 -6.57 4.09 -5.05
N ALA A 13 -6.64 2.86 -5.60
CA ALA A 13 -5.75 2.28 -6.59
C ALA A 13 -4.33 1.87 -6.13
N ARG A 14 -4.15 1.31 -4.92
CA ARG A 14 -2.90 0.53 -4.68
C ARG A 14 -2.90 -0.72 -5.56
N LEU A 15 -2.08 -0.71 -6.61
CA LEU A 15 -1.81 -1.87 -7.46
C LEU A 15 -1.39 -3.05 -6.57
N HIS A 16 -2.07 -4.19 -6.71
CA HIS A 16 -1.72 -5.40 -5.95
C HIS A 16 -0.61 -6.15 -6.69
N PRO A 17 0.44 -6.66 -6.01
CA PRO A 17 1.55 -7.38 -6.64
C PRO A 17 1.09 -8.52 -7.59
N LEU A 18 0.05 -9.25 -7.19
CA LEU A 18 -0.53 -10.33 -8.00
C LEU A 18 -1.15 -9.80 -9.31
N LEU A 19 -1.84 -8.66 -9.25
CA LEU A 19 -2.44 -8.03 -10.43
C LEU A 19 -1.36 -7.54 -11.40
N VAL A 20 -0.24 -7.01 -10.88
CA VAL A 20 0.90 -6.58 -11.70
C VAL A 20 1.55 -7.78 -12.40
N ARG A 21 1.75 -8.88 -11.67
CA ARG A 21 2.37 -10.09 -12.22
C ARG A 21 1.53 -10.73 -13.33
N ASP A 22 0.23 -10.80 -13.13
CA ASP A 22 -0.68 -11.54 -14.01
C ASP A 22 -1.27 -10.63 -15.12
N HIS A 23 -0.85 -9.36 -15.19
CA HIS A 23 -1.30 -8.42 -16.20
C HIS A 23 -0.78 -8.78 -17.60
N GLN A 24 -1.67 -8.77 -18.58
CA GLN A 24 -1.35 -9.01 -19.98
C GLN A 24 -1.68 -7.76 -20.80
N PHE A 25 -0.68 -7.24 -21.50
CA PHE A 25 -0.86 -6.14 -22.43
C PHE A 25 -1.29 -6.65 -23.81
N ALA A 26 -2.15 -5.90 -24.50
CA ALA A 26 -2.47 -6.16 -25.89
C ALA A 26 -1.22 -6.05 -26.78
N THR A 27 -1.12 -6.92 -27.79
CA THR A 27 -0.05 -6.84 -28.78
C THR A 27 -0.22 -5.58 -29.64
N ALA A 28 0.90 -4.99 -30.06
CA ALA A 28 0.86 -3.86 -30.98
C ALA A 28 0.14 -4.24 -32.29
N GLY A 29 -0.73 -3.35 -32.77
CA GLY A 29 -1.45 -3.55 -34.03
C GLY A 29 -0.52 -3.60 -35.25
N PHE A 30 -1.07 -4.04 -36.39
CA PHE A 30 -0.33 -4.23 -37.64
C PHE A 30 0.46 -2.97 -38.04
N GLY A 31 1.75 -3.12 -38.36
CA GLY A 31 2.63 -2.01 -38.73
C GLY A 31 3.28 -1.26 -37.56
N ARG A 32 3.04 -1.65 -36.30
CA ARG A 32 3.72 -1.09 -35.12
C ARG A 32 4.63 -2.13 -34.44
N ARG A 33 5.85 -1.72 -34.09
CA ARG A 33 6.73 -2.51 -33.23
C ARG A 33 6.29 -2.33 -31.78
N GLY A 34 5.86 -3.42 -31.14
CA GLY A 34 5.60 -3.46 -29.70
C GLY A 34 6.88 -3.75 -28.89
N LEU A 35 6.77 -3.66 -27.56
CA LEU A 35 7.81 -4.14 -26.64
C LEU A 35 7.89 -5.67 -26.66
N ASP A 36 9.07 -6.24 -26.38
CA ASP A 36 9.22 -7.69 -26.25
C ASP A 36 8.37 -8.20 -25.08
N PRO A 37 7.38 -9.08 -25.31
CA PRO A 37 6.54 -9.63 -24.24
C PRO A 37 7.33 -10.34 -23.13
N ARG A 38 8.50 -10.92 -23.45
CA ARG A 38 9.37 -11.57 -22.46
C ARG A 38 10.02 -10.56 -21.53
N GLU A 39 10.50 -9.45 -22.09
CA GLU A 39 11.09 -8.36 -21.31
C GLU A 39 10.05 -7.71 -20.40
N VAL A 40 8.85 -7.44 -20.93
CA VAL A 40 7.72 -6.90 -20.16
C VAL A 40 7.37 -7.83 -19.00
N ARG A 41 7.24 -9.14 -19.23
CA ARG A 41 6.97 -10.11 -18.14
C ARG A 41 8.07 -10.12 -17.08
N ARG A 42 9.34 -10.06 -17.47
CA ARG A 42 10.46 -10.00 -16.53
C ARG A 42 10.44 -8.72 -15.69
N PHE A 43 10.08 -7.60 -16.30
CA PHE A 43 9.92 -6.32 -15.61
C PHE A 43 8.76 -6.37 -14.60
N LEU A 44 7.58 -6.83 -15.03
CA LEU A 44 6.41 -6.99 -14.16
C LEU A 44 6.68 -7.91 -12.97
N HIS A 45 7.46 -8.99 -13.17
CA HIS A 45 7.85 -9.87 -12.08
C HIS A 45 8.70 -9.15 -11.03
N ARG A 46 9.70 -8.36 -11.45
CA ARG A 46 10.52 -7.55 -10.51
C ARG A 46 9.68 -6.51 -9.79
N LEU A 47 8.82 -5.79 -10.52
CA LEU A 47 7.91 -4.82 -9.92
C LEU A 47 6.98 -5.46 -8.88
N ALA A 48 6.46 -6.66 -9.14
CA ALA A 48 5.61 -7.36 -8.19
C ALA A 48 6.37 -7.69 -6.89
N LEU A 49 7.64 -8.09 -6.99
CA LEU A 49 8.48 -8.35 -5.81
C LEU A 49 8.76 -7.08 -5.01
N GLU A 50 9.14 -5.99 -5.68
CA GLU A 50 9.39 -4.69 -5.04
C GLU A 50 8.13 -4.16 -4.35
N LEU A 51 6.98 -4.26 -5.02
CA LEU A 51 5.70 -3.83 -4.47
C LEU A 51 5.25 -4.69 -3.29
N ALA A 52 5.58 -5.99 -3.29
CA ALA A 52 5.34 -6.86 -2.14
C ALA A 52 6.23 -6.45 -0.95
N SER A 53 7.50 -6.15 -1.19
CA SER A 53 8.43 -5.67 -0.15
C SER A 53 7.96 -4.34 0.46
N LEU A 54 7.58 -3.37 -0.37
CA LEU A 54 7.07 -2.07 0.10
C LEU A 54 5.78 -2.22 0.91
N HIS A 55 4.86 -3.10 0.49
CA HIS A 55 3.65 -3.35 1.27
C HIS A 55 3.95 -3.96 2.64
N GLN A 56 4.90 -4.89 2.73
CA GLN A 56 5.33 -5.46 4.01
C GLN A 56 5.92 -4.39 4.93
N GLU A 57 6.75 -3.51 4.39
CA GLU A 57 7.35 -2.41 5.15
C GLU A 57 6.31 -1.42 5.65
N VAL A 58 5.34 -1.05 4.80
CA VAL A 58 4.23 -0.17 5.20
C VAL A 58 3.38 -0.81 6.31
N THR A 59 3.10 -2.11 6.21
CA THR A 59 2.36 -2.84 7.26
C THR A 59 3.14 -2.80 8.57
N ARG A 60 4.44 -3.14 8.54
CA ARG A 60 5.32 -3.10 9.71
C ARG A 60 5.36 -1.70 10.36
N LEU A 61 5.59 -0.66 9.56
CA LEU A 61 5.63 0.72 10.07
C LEU A 61 4.28 1.17 10.63
N THR A 62 3.18 0.69 10.05
CA THR A 62 1.83 0.96 10.58
C THR A 62 1.64 0.29 11.94
N GLU A 63 2.05 -0.97 12.09
CA GLU A 63 2.01 -1.68 13.37
C GLU A 63 2.85 -0.98 14.44
N GLU A 64 4.10 -0.62 14.11
CA GLU A 64 4.98 0.14 15.01
C GLU A 64 4.35 1.47 15.43
N ASN A 65 3.77 2.22 14.48
CA ASN A 65 3.04 3.46 14.77
C ASN A 65 1.84 3.24 15.68
N THR A 66 1.06 2.18 15.48
CA THR A 66 -0.09 1.90 16.34
C THR A 66 0.34 1.59 17.77
N LYS A 67 1.45 0.85 17.95
CA LYS A 67 2.04 0.57 19.27
C LYS A 67 2.48 1.86 19.97
N LEU A 68 3.23 2.71 19.28
CA LEU A 68 3.67 4.00 19.82
C LEU A 68 2.49 4.90 20.22
N LYS A 69 1.47 4.99 19.36
CA LYS A 69 0.25 5.75 19.65
C LYS A 69 -0.49 5.23 20.87
N ARG A 70 -0.53 3.91 21.10
CA ARG A 70 -1.12 3.29 22.31
C ARG A 70 -0.34 3.69 23.56
N LEU A 71 0.98 3.51 23.57
CA LEU A 71 1.83 3.89 24.70
C LEU A 71 1.68 5.37 25.08
N LEU A 72 1.64 6.24 24.07
CA LEU A 72 1.41 7.68 24.27
C LEU A 72 0.03 7.97 24.87
N ARG A 73 -1.00 7.24 24.42
CA ARG A 73 -2.36 7.37 24.96
C ARG A 73 -2.40 6.92 26.42
N ASP A 74 -1.82 5.77 26.75
CA ASP A 74 -1.82 5.22 28.11
C ASP A 74 -1.12 6.16 29.09
N ARG A 75 0.02 6.72 28.68
CA ARG A 75 0.74 7.73 29.49
C ARG A 75 -0.09 8.99 29.70
N ARG A 76 -0.75 9.51 28.65
CA ARG A 76 -1.63 10.69 28.76
C ARG A 76 -2.80 10.42 29.70
N SER A 77 -3.42 9.25 29.63
CA SER A 77 -4.51 8.85 30.52
C SER A 77 -4.05 8.74 31.98
N ALA A 78 -2.88 8.17 32.24
CA ALA A 78 -2.31 8.07 33.59
C ALA A 78 -2.02 9.45 34.19
N GLN A 79 -1.49 10.38 33.39
CA GLN A 79 -1.25 11.75 33.83
C GLN A 79 -2.55 12.51 34.09
N ALA A 80 -3.55 12.37 33.21
CA ALA A 80 -4.86 13.02 33.38
C ALA A 80 -5.60 12.52 34.62
N ASN A 81 -5.54 11.20 34.89
CA ASN A 81 -6.07 10.64 36.12
C ASN A 81 -5.35 11.21 37.35
N ARG A 82 -4.03 11.34 37.30
CA ARG A 82 -3.22 11.88 38.42
C ARG A 82 -3.46 13.37 38.69
N SER A 83 -3.87 14.15 37.70
CA SER A 83 -4.19 15.58 37.86
C SER A 83 -5.62 15.85 38.34
N LEU A 84 -6.45 14.81 38.44
CA LEU A 84 -7.86 14.88 38.84
C LEU A 84 -8.09 14.53 40.32
N TRP A 85 -7.01 14.34 41.09
CA TRP A 85 -7.00 14.13 42.53
C TRP A 85 -6.12 15.16 43.23
#